data_AF-A0A958B6H4-F1
#
_entry.id   AF-A0A958B6H4-F1
#
_cell.length_a   1.000
_cell.length_b   1.000
_cell.length_c   1.000
_cell.angle_alpha   90.00
_cell.angle_beta   90.00
_cell.angle_gamma   90.00
#
_symmetry.space_group_name_H-M   'P 1'
#
loop_
_entity.id
_entity.type
_entity.pdbx_description
1 polymer ?
#
loop_
_entity_poly.entity_id
_entity_poly.type
_entity_poly.pdbx_seq_one_letter_code
_entity_poly.pdbx_strand_id
1 'polypeptide(L)'
;QQLWSTVAEKMLSKVEEEVDSLSCEAALVFVMNQAGGKPIEFLESKGYEQSESSALIPDWREAAADWQPENSVLLYKKLREQRIMVPM
;
A
#
# COMPACT_ATOMS: atom_id res chain seq x y z
N GLN A 1 -10.01 12.68 -18.65
CA GLN A 1 -9.66 11.35 -18.06
C GLN A 1 -8.16 11.18 -17.81
N GLN A 2 -7.28 11.61 -18.72
CA GLN A 2 -5.81 11.49 -18.63
C GLN A 2 -5.13 12.17 -17.42
N LEU A 3 -5.64 13.31 -16.95
CA LEU A 3 -4.98 14.06 -15.87
C LEU A 3 -4.91 13.28 -14.55
N TRP A 4 -5.99 12.58 -14.19
CA TRP A 4 -6.05 11.82 -12.93
C TRP A 4 -5.01 10.71 -12.89
N SER A 5 -4.88 9.94 -13.98
CA SER A 5 -3.91 8.84 -14.05
C SER A 5 -2.48 9.36 -14.05
N THR A 6 -2.20 10.47 -14.75
CA THR A 6 -0.86 11.09 -14.73
C THR A 6 -0.49 11.63 -13.34
N VAL A 7 -1.44 12.22 -12.63
CA VAL A 7 -1.20 12.72 -11.26
C VAL A 7 -1.02 11.54 -10.30
N ALA A 8 -1.88 10.53 -10.36
CA ALA A 8 -1.79 9.34 -9.54
C ALA A 8 -0.46 8.61 -9.74
N GLU A 9 -0.01 8.47 -11.00
CA GLU A 9 1.30 7.91 -11.33
C GLU A 9 2.43 8.68 -10.65
N LYS A 10 2.50 9.99 -10.87
CA LYS A 10 3.59 10.82 -10.34
C LYS A 10 3.62 10.82 -8.81
N MET A 11 2.44 10.83 -8.17
CA MET A 11 2.37 10.78 -6.72
C MET A 11 2.84 9.42 -6.20
N LEU A 12 2.35 8.32 -6.78
CA LEU A 12 2.71 6.99 -6.33
C LEU A 12 4.21 6.71 -6.56
N SER A 13 4.75 7.06 -7.73
CA SER A 13 6.19 6.89 -8.00
C SER A 13 7.05 7.64 -6.98
N LYS A 14 6.67 8.86 -6.61
CA LYS A 14 7.43 9.62 -5.61
C LYS A 14 7.35 8.98 -4.22
N VAL A 15 6.22 8.39 -3.85
CA VAL A 15 6.10 7.62 -2.60
C VAL A 15 6.97 6.36 -2.66
N GLU A 16 6.92 5.61 -3.76
CA GLU A 16 7.69 4.37 -3.93
C GLU A 16 9.22 4.62 -3.90
N GLU A 17 9.69 5.75 -4.44
CA GLU A 17 11.10 6.17 -4.32
C GLU A 17 11.55 6.35 -2.85
N GLU A 18 10.75 7.05 -2.04
CA GLU A 18 11.09 7.28 -0.62
C GLU A 18 11.02 5.98 0.17
N VAL A 19 10.03 5.14 -0.13
CA VAL A 19 9.83 3.81 0.44
C VAL A 19 11.04 2.90 0.22
N ASP A 20 11.64 2.92 -0.98
CA ASP A 20 12.87 2.17 -1.26
C ASP A 20 14.05 2.68 -0.42
N SER A 21 14.16 4.00 -0.27
CA SER A 21 15.22 4.63 0.55
C SER A 21 15.12 4.30 2.05
N LEU A 22 13.90 4.18 2.57
CA LEU A 22 13.62 3.94 3.99
C LEU A 22 13.66 2.47 4.39
N SER A 23 13.97 1.59 3.43
CA SER A 23 14.06 0.17 3.68
C SER A 23 12.77 -0.51 4.17
N CYS A 24 11.63 -0.01 3.72
CA CYS A 24 10.33 -0.59 4.05
C CYS A 24 10.16 -2.01 3.48
N GLU A 25 9.43 -2.86 4.20
CA GLU A 25 9.15 -4.26 3.78
C GLU A 25 7.84 -4.40 3.01
N ALA A 26 6.85 -3.57 3.35
CA ALA A 26 5.56 -3.48 2.67
C ALA A 26 5.06 -2.03 2.62
N ALA A 27 4.27 -1.74 1.60
CA ALA A 27 3.45 -0.53 1.52
C ALA A 27 2.00 -0.91 1.80
N LEU A 28 1.36 -0.21 2.74
CA LEU A 28 -0.07 -0.35 3.04
C LEU A 28 -0.79 0.91 2.55
N VAL A 29 -1.86 0.72 1.79
CA VAL A 29 -2.67 1.81 1.24
C VAL A 29 -4.13 1.57 1.62
N PHE A 30 -4.76 2.61 2.17
CA PHE A 30 -6.17 2.57 2.55
C PHE A 30 -6.98 3.45 1.61
N VAL A 31 -7.89 2.86 0.85
CA VAL A 31 -8.77 3.58 -0.07
C VAL A 31 -10.15 3.68 0.56
N MET A 32 -10.60 4.91 0.86
CA MET A 32 -11.94 5.13 1.37
C MET A 32 -12.98 4.65 0.34
N ASN A 33 -14.01 3.93 0.76
CA ASN A 33 -15.05 3.39 -0.12
C ASN A 33 -15.72 4.48 -0.98
N GLN A 34 -15.82 5.70 -0.46
CA GLN A 34 -16.36 6.87 -1.17
C GLN A 34 -15.54 7.32 -2.39
N ALA A 35 -14.27 6.89 -2.50
CA ALA A 35 -13.41 7.18 -3.64
C ALA A 35 -13.73 6.29 -4.87
N GLY A 36 -14.57 5.26 -4.70
CA GLY A 36 -14.98 4.33 -5.75
C GLY A 36 -13.89 3.34 -6.16
N GLY A 37 -14.13 2.57 -7.23
CA GLY A 37 -13.23 1.50 -7.69
C GLY A 37 -11.99 1.99 -8.44
N LYS A 38 -12.00 3.20 -9.01
CA LYS A 38 -10.92 3.67 -9.87
C LYS A 38 -9.53 3.74 -9.20
N PRO A 39 -9.39 4.22 -7.94
CA PRO A 39 -8.11 4.17 -7.23
C PRO A 39 -7.66 2.74 -6.93
N ILE A 40 -8.59 1.83 -6.64
CA ILE A 40 -8.32 0.42 -6.37
C ILE A 40 -7.74 -0.24 -7.63
N GLU A 41 -8.42 -0.11 -8.76
CA GLU A 41 -7.97 -0.64 -10.06
C GLU A 41 -6.59 -0.09 -10.45
N PHE A 42 -6.34 1.19 -10.18
CA PHE A 42 -5.02 1.80 -10.42
C PHE A 42 -3.94 1.17 -9.55
N LEU A 43 -4.17 1.03 -8.24
CA LEU A 43 -3.20 0.43 -7.32
C LEU A 43 -2.95 -1.05 -7.66
N GLU A 44 -3.99 -1.80 -8.02
CA GLU A 44 -3.86 -3.18 -8.49
C GLU A 44 -2.98 -3.29 -9.73
N SER A 45 -3.15 -2.36 -10.69
CA SER A 45 -2.26 -2.28 -11.87
C SER A 45 -0.79 -1.99 -11.53
N LYS A 46 -0.51 -1.55 -10.29
CA LYS A 46 0.83 -1.25 -9.76
C LYS A 46 1.36 -2.36 -8.85
N GLY A 47 0.67 -3.50 -8.78
CA GLY A 47 1.08 -4.66 -8.00
C GLY A 47 0.67 -4.59 -6.52
N TYR A 48 -0.31 -3.76 -6.18
CA TYR A 48 -0.97 -3.85 -4.89
C TYR A 48 -2.08 -4.90 -4.93
N GLU A 49 -2.29 -5.58 -3.81
CA GLU A 49 -3.32 -6.60 -3.64
C GLU A 49 -4.29 -6.17 -2.54
N GLN A 50 -5.59 -6.28 -2.79
CA GLN A 50 -6.58 -6.13 -1.72
C GLN A 50 -6.39 -7.23 -0.67
N SER A 51 -6.50 -6.87 0.59
CA SER A 51 -6.37 -7.82 1.70
C SER A 51 -7.16 -7.38 2.92
N GLU A 52 -7.38 -8.31 3.83
CA GLU A 52 -7.82 -8.00 5.19
C GLU A 52 -6.60 -7.89 6.10
N SER A 53 -6.64 -6.99 7.08
CA SER A 53 -5.56 -6.85 8.07
C SER A 53 -5.27 -8.17 8.79
N SER A 54 -6.31 -8.98 9.03
CA SER A 54 -6.23 -10.33 9.60
C SER A 54 -5.36 -11.30 8.80
N ALA A 55 -5.24 -11.11 7.48
CA ALA A 55 -4.47 -11.97 6.58
C ALA A 55 -3.00 -11.54 6.46
N LEU A 56 -2.65 -10.35 6.95
CA LEU A 56 -1.27 -9.88 6.98
C LEU A 56 -0.44 -10.62 8.05
N ILE A 57 0.88 -10.63 7.86
CA ILE A 57 1.82 -11.08 8.89
C ILE A 57 1.73 -10.16 10.13
N PRO A 58 2.15 -10.64 11.33
CA PRO A 58 1.91 -9.92 12.58
C PRO A 58 2.32 -8.44 12.57
N ASP A 59 3.55 -8.12 12.15
CA ASP A 59 4.06 -6.75 12.18
C ASP A 59 3.26 -5.80 11.25
N TRP A 60 2.87 -6.29 10.08
CA TRP A 60 2.08 -5.49 9.13
C TRP A 60 0.61 -5.40 9.54
N ARG A 61 0.09 -6.43 10.21
CA ARG A 61 -1.26 -6.42 10.79
C ARG A 61 -1.37 -5.36 11.87
N GLU A 62 -0.37 -5.26 12.74
CA GLU A 62 -0.32 -4.22 13.79
C GLU A 62 -0.29 -2.83 13.16
N ALA A 63 0.60 -2.61 12.19
CA ALA A 63 0.63 -1.37 11.42
C ALA A 63 -0.70 -1.06 10.71
N ALA A 64 -1.39 -2.08 10.18
CA ALA A 64 -2.71 -1.88 9.59
C ALA A 64 -3.75 -1.51 10.65
N ALA A 65 -3.75 -2.18 11.80
CA ALA A 65 -4.71 -1.95 12.88
C ALA A 65 -4.58 -0.53 13.47
N ASP A 66 -3.37 0.00 13.57
CA ASP A 66 -3.12 1.34 14.11
C ASP A 66 -3.62 2.47 13.20
N TRP A 67 -3.72 2.21 11.90
CA TRP A 67 -3.93 3.26 10.89
C TRP A 67 -5.18 3.10 10.04
N GLN A 68 -5.76 1.90 9.95
CA GLN A 68 -6.87 1.62 9.04
C GLN A 68 -8.10 2.47 9.37
N PRO A 69 -8.50 3.39 8.48
CA PRO A 69 -9.72 4.17 8.69
C PRO A 69 -10.96 3.28 8.55
N GLU A 70 -12.03 3.63 9.26
CA GLU A 70 -13.34 3.03 9.03
C GLU A 70 -13.79 3.24 7.57
N ASN A 71 -14.51 2.28 7.01
CA ASN A 71 -15.01 2.31 5.63
C ASN A 71 -13.90 2.48 4.57
N SER A 72 -12.76 1.83 4.78
CA SER A 72 -11.67 1.76 3.81
C SER A 72 -11.39 0.33 3.35
N VAL A 73 -10.91 0.21 2.11
CA VAL A 73 -10.30 -1.00 1.58
C VAL A 73 -8.80 -0.92 1.82
N LEU A 74 -8.23 -1.96 2.43
CA LEU A 74 -6.79 -2.14 2.56
C LEU A 74 -6.25 -2.81 1.29
N LEU A 75 -5.24 -2.18 0.71
CA LEU A 75 -4.37 -2.79 -0.28
C LEU A 75 -2.94 -2.82 0.25
N TYR A 76 -2.21 -3.89 -0.04
CA TYR A 76 -0.80 -4.00 0.33
C TYR A 76 0.06 -4.38 -0.87
N LYS A 77 1.32 -3.95 -0.85
CA LYS A 77 2.34 -4.40 -1.79
C LYS A 77 3.56 -4.81 -0.99
N LYS A 78 4.01 -6.04 -1.16
CA LYS A 78 5.29 -6.51 -0.63
C LYS A 78 6.41 -5.86 -1.46
N LEU A 79 7.27 -5.09 -0.81
CA LEU A 79 8.29 -4.28 -1.48
C LEU A 79 9.62 -5.00 -1.62
N ARG A 80 9.86 -6.00 -0.76
CA ARG A 80 11.10 -6.76 -0.72
C ARG A 80 10.82 -8.24 -0.60
N GLU A 81 11.51 -9.05 -1.40
CA GLU A 81 11.38 -10.50 -1.31
C GLU A 81 11.89 -11.06 0.02
N GLN A 82 13.00 -10.49 0.52
CA GLN A 82 13.65 -10.86 1.79
C GLN A 82 13.34 -9.83 2.89
N ARG A 83 12.97 -10.31 4.08
CA ARG A 83 12.86 -9.46 5.28
C ARG A 83 14.25 -9.05 5.75
N ILE A 84 14.42 -7.83 6.25
CA ILE A 84 15.67 -7.45 6.90
C ILE A 84 15.64 -8.03 8.32
N MET A 85 16.06 -9.28 8.45
CA MET A 85 16.44 -9.83 9.75
C MET A 85 17.87 -9.39 10.04
N VAL A 86 18.07 -8.21 10.66
CA VAL A 86 19.38 -7.93 11.27
C VAL A 86 19.41 -8.70 12.61
N PRO A 87 20.32 -9.66 12.80
CA PRO A 87 20.52 -10.23 14.13
C PRO A 87 21.05 -9.13 15.05
N MET A 88 20.45 -8.97 16.22
CA MET A 88 21.12 -8.35 17.38
C MET A 88 21.96 -9.41 18.10
#